data_AF-A0A453J740-F1
#
_entry.id   AF-A0A453J740-F1
#
_cell.length_a   1.000
_cell.length_b   1.000
_cell.length_c   1.000
_cell.angle_alpha   90.00
_cell.angle_beta   90.00
_cell.angle_gamma   90.00
#
_symmetry.space_group_name_H-M   'P 1'
#
loop_
_entity.id
_entity.type
_entity.pdbx_description
1 polymer ?
#
loop_
_entity_poly.entity_id
_entity_poly.type
_entity_poly.pdbx_seq_one_letter_code
_entity_poly.pdbx_strand_id
1 'polypeptide(L)' 'MEKLNVTYGTVIQVMPKQPGFEKRRDLYLLYHYLNHYNLFGSGYRSSAMSIIDDYLRMLKA' A
#
# COMPACT_ATOMS: atom_id res chain seq x y z
N MET A 1 -7.08 -14.58 -10.62
CA MET A 1 -7.92 -13.66 -9.83
C MET A 1 -8.61 -14.36 -8.67
N GLU A 2 -9.26 -15.51 -8.88
CA GLU A 2 -9.98 -16.27 -7.84
C GLU A 2 -9.11 -16.73 -6.65
N LYS A 3 -7.89 -17.21 -6.90
CA LYS A 3 -6.96 -17.68 -5.85
C LYS A 3 -6.50 -16.60 -4.86
N LEU A 4 -6.33 -15.36 -5.31
CA LEU A 4 -5.87 -14.24 -4.48
C LEU A 4 -6.96 -13.81 -3.47
N ASN A 5 -8.22 -13.85 -3.89
CA ASN A 5 -9.36 -13.52 -3.03
C ASN A 5 -9.59 -14.59 -1.96
N VAL A 6 -9.39 -15.87 -2.29
CA VAL A 6 -9.45 -16.97 -1.32
C VAL A 6 -8.37 -16.82 -0.26
N THR A 7 -7.12 -16.53 -0.65
CA THR A 7 -6.02 -16.37 0.33
C THR A 7 -6.22 -15.17 1.25
N TYR A 8 -6.63 -14.02 0.73
CA TYR A 8 -6.87 -12.82 1.54
C TYR A 8 -8.06 -12.98 2.49
N GLY A 9 -9.16 -13.59 2.02
CA GLY A 9 -10.34 -13.87 2.84
C GLY A 9 -10.03 -14.77 4.03
N THR A 10 -9.28 -15.86 3.81
CA THR A 10 -8.87 -16.78 4.88
C THR A 10 -7.98 -16.10 5.92
N VAL A 11 -7.01 -15.27 5.50
CA VAL A 11 -6.14 -14.54 6.44
C VAL A 11 -6.94 -13.57 7.30
N ILE A 12 -7.90 -12.84 6.74
CA ILE A 12 -8.72 -11.90 7.53
C ILE A 12 -9.64 -12.62 8.52
N GLN A 13 -10.13 -13.81 8.14
CA GLN A 13 -10.97 -14.62 9.02
C GLN A 13 -10.21 -15.09 10.28
N VAL A 14 -8.92 -15.44 10.15
CA VAL A 14 -8.08 -15.87 11.28
C VAL A 14 -7.34 -14.72 11.96
N MET A 15 -7.08 -13.62 11.25
CA MET A 15 -6.40 -12.43 11.72
C MET A 15 -7.17 -11.18 11.26
N PRO A 16 -8.17 -10.74 12.04
CA PRO A 16 -8.96 -9.57 11.70
C PRO A 16 -8.10 -8.31 11.53
N LYS A 17 -8.44 -7.51 10.53
CA LYS A 17 -7.79 -6.22 10.28
C LYS A 17 -7.94 -5.33 11.51
N GLN A 18 -6.81 -4.84 12.00
CA GLN A 18 -6.81 -3.86 13.07
C GLN A 18 -7.30 -2.50 12.59
N PRO A 19 -7.83 -1.65 13.49
CA PRO A 19 -8.21 -0.28 13.15
C PRO A 19 -7.07 0.46 12.42
N GLY A 20 -7.46 1.14 11.33
CA GLY A 20 -6.53 1.88 10.48
C GLY A 20 -5.69 1.02 9.53
N PHE A 21 -5.97 -0.28 9.39
CA PHE A 21 -5.27 -1.14 8.42
C PHE A 21 -5.28 -0.56 7.01
N GLU A 22 -6.45 -0.21 6.46
CA GLU A 22 -6.54 0.33 5.10
C GLU A 22 -5.75 1.64 4.96
N LYS A 23 -5.77 2.48 6.01
CA LYS A 23 -4.99 3.72 6.05
C LYS A 23 -3.49 3.52 6.18
N ARG A 24 -2.97 2.35 6.59
CA ARG A 24 -1.52 2.08 6.67
C ARG A 24 -1.01 1.18 5.55
N ARG A 25 -1.91 0.47 4.86
CA ARG A 25 -1.59 -0.38 3.72
C ARG A 25 -0.78 0.36 2.66
N ASP A 26 -1.24 1.55 2.27
CA ASP A 26 -0.58 2.32 1.22
C ASP A 26 0.78 2.88 1.69
N LEU A 27 0.93 3.20 2.98
CA LEU A 27 2.23 3.54 3.57
C LEU A 27 3.24 2.37 3.49
N TYR A 28 2.80 1.13 3.69
CA TYR A 28 3.67 -0.04 3.51
C TYR A 28 4.04 -0.24 2.03
N LEU A 29 3.10 0.01 1.11
CA LEU A 29 3.38 -0.04 -0.33
C LEU A 29 4.35 1.06 -0.78
N LEU A 30 4.29 2.25 -0.18
CA LEU A 30 5.20 3.34 -0.48
C LEU A 30 6.67 2.94 -0.30
N TYR A 31 6.99 2.24 0.78
CA TYR A 31 8.34 1.70 0.99
C TYR A 31 8.80 0.83 -0.19
N HIS A 32 7.94 -0.07 -0.66
CA HIS A 32 8.25 -0.94 -1.80
C HIS A 32 8.38 -0.15 -3.10
N TYR A 33 7.52 0.83 -3.35
CA TYR A 33 7.64 1.66 -4.56
C TYR A 33 8.88 2.54 -4.57
N LEU A 34 9.30 3.06 -3.42
CA LEU A 34 10.57 3.79 -3.32
C LEU A 34 11.76 2.87 -3.55
N ASN A 35 11.76 1.66 -2.97
CA ASN A 35 12.79 0.67 -3.24
C ASN A 35 12.84 0.26 -4.71
N HIS A 36 11.68 0.03 -5.33
CA HIS A 36 11.62 -0.28 -6.75
C HIS A 36 12.03 0.89 -7.62
N TYR A 37 11.73 2.13 -7.22
CA TYR A 37 12.24 3.30 -7.91
C TYR A 37 13.78 3.33 -7.88
N ASN A 38 14.37 3.10 -6.71
CA ASN A 38 15.82 3.07 -6.55
C ASN A 38 16.50 1.94 -7.34
N LEU A 39 15.89 0.75 -7.37
CA LEU A 39 16.49 -0.45 -7.97
C LEU A 39 16.19 -0.60 -9.47
N PHE A 40 15.02 -0.17 -9.91
CA PHE A 40 14.48 -0.47 -11.25
C PHE A 40 14.13 0.79 -12.05
N GLY A 41 14.36 1.96 -11.49
CA GLY A 41 14.26 3.24 -12.19
C GLY A 41 12.86 3.84 -12.21
N SER A 42 12.70 4.88 -13.02
CA SER A 42 11.61 5.87 -12.93
C SER A 42 10.19 5.34 -13.15
N GLY A 43 10.02 4.11 -13.63
CA GLY A 43 8.71 3.48 -13.80
C GLY A 43 7.89 3.39 -12.49
N TYR A 44 8.55 3.43 -11.33
CA TYR A 44 7.89 3.37 -10.02
C TYR A 44 7.68 4.74 -9.36
N ARG A 45 8.21 5.81 -9.97
CA ARG A 45 8.15 7.16 -9.38
C ARG A 45 6.72 7.66 -9.23
N SER A 46 5.87 7.49 -10.25
CA SER A 46 4.47 7.96 -10.21
C SER A 46 3.68 7.29 -9.09
N SER A 47 3.86 5.97 -8.90
CA SER A 47 3.20 5.21 -7.83
C SER A 47 3.64 5.69 -6.44
N ALA A 48 4.95 5.93 -6.23
CA ALA A 48 5.44 6.46 -4.97
C ALA A 48 4.89 7.88 -4.69
N MET A 49 4.93 8.76 -5.70
CA MET A 49 4.45 10.15 -5.55
C MET A 49 2.95 10.24 -5.28
N SER A 50 2.12 9.42 -5.95
CA SER A 50 0.67 9.40 -5.70
C SER A 50 0.35 9.14 -4.24
N ILE A 51 1.02 8.15 -3.63
CA ILE A 51 0.80 7.82 -2.23
C ILE A 51 1.25 8.96 -1.32
N ILE A 52 2.42 9.55 -1.57
CA ILE A 52 2.93 10.69 -0.79
C ILE A 52 1.93 11.86 -0.82
N ASP A 53 1.43 12.22 -2.00
CA ASP A 53 0.49 13.33 -2.17
C ASP A 53 -0.84 13.07 -1.45
N ASP A 54 -1.34 11.84 -1.49
CA ASP A 54 -2.57 11.44 -0.78
C ASP A 54 -2.41 11.55 0.75
N TYR A 55 -1.28 11.12 1.32
CA TYR A 55 -1.01 11.30 2.76
C TYR A 55 -0.82 12.76 3.14
N LEU A 56 -0.12 13.55 2.32
CA LEU A 56 0.05 14.98 2.58
C LEU A 56 -1.29 15.72 2.56
N ARG A 57 -2.23 15.34 1.68
CA ARG A 57 -3.59 15.89 1.69
C ARG A 57 -4.38 15.45 2.91
N MET A 58 -4.31 14.17 3.28
CA MET A 58 -5.01 13.63 4.44
C MET A 58 -4.55 14.28 5.77
N LEU A 59 -3.25 14.57 5.90
CA LEU A 59 -2.67 15.12 7.14
C LEU A 59 -2.78 16.64 7.28
N LYS A 60 -3.05 17.36 6.19
CA LYS A 60 -3.25 18.82 6.18
C LYS A 60 -4.70 19.24 6.42
N ALA A 61 -5.61 18.27 6.55
CA ALA A 61 -7.04 18.48 6.77
C ALA A 61 -7.39 18.65 8.26
#